data_AF-A0A838PH51-F1
#
_entry.id   AF-A0A838PH51-F1
#
_cell.length_a   1.000
_cell.length_b   1.000
_cell.length_c   1.000
_cell.angle_alpha   90.00
_cell.angle_beta   90.00
_cell.angle_gamma   90.00
#
_symmetry.space_group_name_H-M   'P 1'
#
loop_
_entity.id
_entity.type
_entity.pdbx_description
1 polymer ?
#
loop_
_entity_poly.entity_id
_entity_poly.type
_entity_poly.pdbx_seq_one_letter_code
_entity_poly.pdbx_strand_id
1 'polypeptide(L)' 'MQALDTAPQVSFSPLLHSYTLEEFWALPEPDDRSHYELIGGFLFMVHHLTRLTVP' A
#
# COMPACT_ATOMS: atom_id res chain seq x y z
N MET A 1 10.18 -19.97 -18.79
CA MET A 1 8.83 -19.39 -18.61
C MET A 1 9.02 -18.29 -17.58
N GLN A 2 8.89 -17.02 -17.96
CA GLN A 2 8.95 -15.92 -17.00
C GLN A 2 7.69 -16.03 -16.14
N ALA A 3 7.85 -16.46 -14.89
CA ALA A 3 6.80 -16.35 -13.90
C ALA A 3 6.63 -14.84 -13.65
N LEU A 4 5.58 -14.25 -14.21
CA LEU A 4 5.13 -12.95 -13.79
C LEU A 4 4.71 -13.14 -12.33
N ASP A 5 5.56 -12.72 -11.40
CA ASP A 5 5.24 -12.52 -10.00
C ASP A 5 3.92 -11.75 -9.95
N THR A 6 2.82 -12.49 -9.86
CA THR A 6 1.48 -11.94 -9.72
C THR A 6 1.30 -11.68 -8.23
N ALA A 7 2.13 -10.78 -7.70
CA ALA A 7 1.77 -10.14 -6.45
C ALA A 7 0.40 -9.47 -6.71
N PRO A 8 -0.60 -9.64 -5.83
CA PRO A 8 -1.87 -8.98 -6.00
C PRO A 8 -1.62 -7.48 -6.14
N GLN A 9 -1.97 -6.93 -7.31
CA GLN A 9 -1.67 -5.55 -7.64
C GLN A 9 -2.54 -4.64 -6.77
N VAL A 10 -1.95 -4.02 -5.75
CA VAL A 10 -2.65 -3.13 -4.83
C VAL A 10 -3.14 -1.89 -5.60
N SER A 11 -4.44 -1.62 -5.54
CA SER A 11 -5.06 -0.50 -6.26
C SER A 11 -5.23 0.70 -5.33
N PHE A 12 -4.49 1.77 -5.58
CA PHE A 12 -4.66 3.02 -4.83
C PHE A 12 -5.69 3.98 -5.45
N SER A 13 -6.39 3.56 -6.52
CA SER A 13 -7.39 4.39 -7.17
C SER A 13 -8.76 4.22 -6.50
N PRO A 14 -9.33 5.29 -5.88
CA PRO A 14 -10.66 5.26 -5.26
C PRO A 14 -11.79 4.90 -6.23
N LEU A 15 -11.58 5.15 -7.52
CA LEU A 15 -12.56 4.88 -8.57
C LEU A 15 -12.56 3.41 -9.02
N LEU A 16 -11.46 2.70 -8.77
CA LEU A 16 -11.30 1.30 -9.18
C LEU A 16 -11.63 0.34 -8.05
N HIS A 17 -11.29 0.69 -6.81
CA HIS A 17 -11.46 -0.21 -5.69
C HIS A 17 -11.60 0.52 -4.36
N SER A 18 -12.51 0.01 -3.52
CA SER A 18 -12.65 0.39 -2.12
C SER A 18 -12.43 -0.86 -1.27
N TYR A 19 -11.53 -0.77 -0.30
CA TYR A 19 -11.16 -1.89 0.56
C TYR A 19 -12.07 -1.99 1.77
N THR A 20 -12.47 -3.21 2.13
CA THR A 20 -12.95 -3.50 3.48
C THR A 20 -11.79 -3.58 4.47
N LEU A 21 -12.12 -3.65 5.76
CA LEU A 21 -11.11 -3.83 6.81
C LEU A 21 -10.41 -5.19 6.68
N GLU A 22 -11.15 -6.25 6.34
CA GLU A 22 -10.61 -7.60 6.13
C GLU A 22 -9.66 -7.64 4.93
N GLU A 23 -10.02 -7.01 3.82
CA GLU A 23 -9.15 -6.92 2.64
C GLU A 23 -7.88 -6.13 2.93
N PHE A 24 -8.00 -5.04 3.71
CA PHE A 24 -6.84 -4.25 4.15
C PHE A 24 -5.84 -5.09 4.96
N TRP A 25 -6.31 -5.91 5.90
CA TRP A 25 -5.43 -6.77 6.70
C TRP A 25 -4.77 -7.90 5.87
N ALA A 26 -5.34 -8.24 4.72
CA ALA A 26 -4.80 -9.24 3.80
C ALA A 26 -3.82 -8.66 2.77
N LEU A 27 -3.62 -7.33 2.75
CA LEU A 27 -2.68 -6.70 1.83
C LEU A 27 -1.24 -7.16 2.12
N PRO A 28 -0.39 -7.29 1.08
CA PRO A 28 1.03 -7.51 1.29
C PRO A 28 1.62 -6.32 2.04
N GLU A 29 2.69 -6.56 2.80
CA GLU A 29 3.42 -5.47 3.43
C GLU A 29 4.04 -4.58 2.34
N PRO A 30 3.91 -3.24 2.42
CA PRO A 30 4.49 -2.36 1.42
C PRO A 30 6.02 -2.44 1.46
N ASP A 31 6.64 -2.30 0.28
CA ASP A 31 8.08 -2.13 0.20
C ASP A 31 8.50 -0.76 0.81
N ASP A 32 9.75 -0.68 1.27
CA ASP A 32 10.37 0.48 1.92
C ASP A 32 9.88 0.83 3.35
N ARG A 33 10.27 2.02 3.84
CA ARG A 33 9.81 2.63 5.09
C ARG A 33 8.44 3.28 4.91
N SER A 34 7.49 2.54 4.34
CA SER A 34 6.13 3.02 4.12
C SER A 34 5.11 2.13 4.81
N HIS A 35 3.90 2.63 5.00
CA HIS A 35 2.79 1.86 5.54
C HIS A 35 1.49 2.22 4.82
N TYR A 36 0.51 1.31 4.89
CA TYR A 36 -0.82 1.55 4.37
C TYR A 36 -1.75 2.12 5.43
N GLU A 37 -2.63 3.03 5.02
CA GLU A 37 -3.72 3.55 5.84
C GLU A 37 -5.05 3.33 5.11
N LEU A 38 -6.06 2.82 5.84
CA LEU A 38 -7.42 2.67 5.35
C LEU A 38 -8.31 3.75 5.97
N ILE A 39 -8.83 4.66 5.14
CA ILE A 39 -9.70 5.76 5.59
C ILE A 39 -10.95 5.77 4.74
N GLY A 40 -12.10 5.44 5.35
CA GLY A 40 -13.39 5.45 4.65
C GLY A 40 -13.48 4.48 3.45
N GLY A 41 -12.71 3.39 3.46
CA GLY A 41 -12.62 2.43 2.35
C GLY A 41 -11.55 2.77 1.31
N PHE A 42 -10.86 3.90 1.45
CA PHE A 42 -9.78 4.31 0.55
C PHE A 42 -8.43 3.95 1.14
N LEU A 43 -7.56 3.39 0.28
CA LEU A 43 -6.22 2.99 0.65
C LEU A 43 -5.21 4.09 0.31
N PHE A 44 -4.41 4.48 1.29
CA PHE A 44 -3.33 5.46 1.14
C PHE A 44 -1.99 4.80 1.48
N MET A 45 -0.95 5.12 0.71
CA MET A 45 0.43 4.78 1.04
C MET A 45 1.11 5.99 1.67
N VAL A 46 1.63 5.83 2.88
CA VAL A 46 2.32 6.88 3.62
C VAL A 46 3.79 6.52 3.73
N HIS A 47 4.67 7.37 3.22
CA HIS A 47 6.12 7.17 3.33
C HIS A 47 6.68 7.88 4.56
N HIS A 48 7.38 7.16 5.43
CA HIS A 48 8.16 7.77 6.49
C HIS A 48 9.44 8.36 5.89
N LEU A 49 9.37 9.64 5.50
CA LEU A 49 10.55 10.48 5.31
C LEU A 49 11.26 10.59 6.67
N THR A 50 12.15 9.64 6.96
CA THR A 50 13.16 9.84 8.00
C THR A 50 13.92 11.09 7.59
N ARG A 51 13.73 12.18 8.34
CA ARG A 51 14.40 13.45 8.12
C ARG A 51 15.87 13.15 7.83
N LEU A 52 16.33 13.48 6.63
CA LEU A 52 17.75 13.56 6.34
C LEU A 52 18.28 14.58 7.33
N THR A 53 18.95 14.12 8.39
CA THR A 53 19.75 14.99 9.24
C THR A 53 20.79 15.60 8.33
N VAL A 54 20.59 16.87 7.97
CA VAL A 54 21.57 17.65 7.22
C VAL A 54 22.74 17.88 8.20
N PRO A 55 23.99 17.52 7.84
CA PRO A 55 25.15 17.76 8.68
C PRO A 55 25.45 19.24 8.89
#